data_AF-A0A0D6KFR8-F1
#
_entry.id   AF-A0A0D6KFR8-F1
#
_cell.length_a   1.000
_cell.length_b   1.000
_cell.length_c   1.000
_cell.angle_alpha   90.00
_cell.angle_beta   90.00
_cell.angle_gamma   90.00
#
_symmetry.space_group_name_H-M   'P 1'
#
loop_
_entity.id
_entity.type
_entity.pdbx_description
1 polymer ?
#
loop_
_entity_poly.entity_id
_entity_poly.type
_entity_poly.pdbx_seq_one_letter_code
_entity_poly.pdbx_strand_id
1 'polypeptide(L)' 'MNQNLPQDLDRESLNQLSKQELVEIIIEQSKVIGELQKTVLELQQEIERLKVSRDLDSKT' A
#
# COMPACT_ATOMS: atom_id res chain seq x y z
N MET A 1 -14.12 0.63 -6.40
CA MET A 1 -14.63 1.11 -5.10
C MET A 1 -13.45 1.20 -4.15
N ASN A 2 -12.87 2.40 -4.00
CA ASN A 2 -11.75 2.65 -3.09
C ASN A 2 -12.32 2.99 -1.70
N GLN A 3 -12.72 1.99 -0.93
CA GLN A 3 -13.39 2.24 0.36
C GLN A 3 -12.41 2.44 1.54
N ASN A 4 -11.10 2.23 1.35
CA ASN A 4 -10.10 2.29 2.44
C ASN A 4 -8.87 3.17 2.13
N LEU A 5 -8.97 4.12 1.19
CA LEU A 5 -7.87 5.05 0.99
C LEU A 5 -7.81 6.02 2.19
N PRO A 6 -6.62 6.27 2.75
CA PRO A 6 -6.47 7.29 3.79
C PRO A 6 -7.03 8.62 3.30
N GLN A 7 -7.74 9.33 4.18
CA GLN A 7 -8.21 10.68 3.85
C GLN A 7 -7.01 11.56 3.52
N ASP A 8 -7.07 12.20 2.36
CA ASP A 8 -6.10 13.21 1.97
C ASP A 8 -6.43 14.49 2.75
N LEU A 9 -5.71 14.68 3.85
CA LEU A 9 -5.87 15.84 4.73
C LEU A 9 -4.74 16.83 4.45
N ASP A 10 -5.12 18.06 4.15
CA ASP A 10 -4.15 19.14 4.00
C ASP A 10 -3.55 19.54 5.37
N ARG A 11 -2.43 20.24 5.32
CA ARG A 11 -1.68 20.64 6.52
C ARG A 11 -2.49 21.53 7.46
N GLU A 12 -3.33 22.41 6.93
CA GLU A 12 -4.13 23.32 7.75
C GLU A 12 -5.20 22.54 8.52
N SER A 13 -5.88 21.61 7.84
CA SER A 13 -6.82 20.67 8.46
C SER A 13 -6.16 19.82 9.56
N LEU A 14 -4.96 19.28 9.31
CA LEU A 14 -4.21 18.49 10.31
C LEU A 14 -3.84 19.32 11.56
N ASN A 15 -3.51 20.59 11.40
CA ASN A 15 -3.15 21.45 12.53
C ASN A 15 -4.32 21.78 13.47
N GLN A 16 -5.57 21.60 13.01
CA GLN A 16 -6.77 21.81 13.83
C GLN A 16 -7.11 20.60 14.70
N LEU A 17 -6.49 19.44 14.45
CA LEU A 17 -6.77 18.20 15.18
C LEU A 17 -6.04 18.15 16.52
N SER A 18 -6.64 17.46 17.48
CA SER A 18 -5.98 17.12 18.73
C SER A 18 -4.83 16.14 18.49
N LYS A 19 -3.90 16.08 19.44
CA LYS A 19 -2.80 15.10 19.42
C LYS A 19 -3.31 13.66 19.31
N GLN A 20 -4.43 13.35 19.96
CA GLN A 20 -4.99 12.00 19.97
C GLN A 20 -5.53 11.61 18.58
N GLU A 21 -6.29 12.51 17.94
CA GLU A 21 -6.79 12.31 16.58
C GLU A 21 -5.63 12.16 15.57
N LEU A 22 -4.57 12.95 15.70
CA LEU A 22 -3.37 12.81 14.86
C LEU A 22 -2.69 11.45 15.03
N VAL A 23 -2.59 10.95 16.27
CA VAL A 23 -2.01 9.62 16.54
C VAL A 23 -2.87 8.51 15.93
N GLU A 24 -4.20 8.60 16.03
CA GLU A 24 -5.11 7.63 15.44
C GLU A 24 -4.98 7.60 13.90
N ILE A 25 -4.89 8.77 13.26
CA ILE A 25 -4.65 8.88 11.81
C ILE A 25 -3.33 8.20 11.42
N ILE A 26 -2.25 8.46 12.16
CA ILE A 26 -0.92 7.86 11.88
C ILE A 26 -0.97 6.33 12.01
N ILE A 27 -1.65 5.81 13.04
CA ILE A 27 -1.81 4.37 13.24
C ILE A 27 -2.56 3.75 12.07
N GLU A 28 -3.66 4.36 11.64
CA GLU A 28 -4.46 3.84 10.53
C GLU A 28 -3.71 3.88 9.20
N GLN A 29 -3.03 5.00 8.90
CA GLN A 29 -2.15 5.10 7.73
C GLN A 29 -1.04 4.04 7.74
N SER A 30 -0.46 3.75 8.90
CA SER A 30 0.58 2.73 9.03
C SER A 30 0.08 1.32 8.66
N LYS A 31 -1.18 0.98 9.01
CA LYS A 31 -1.79 -0.30 8.60
C LYS A 31 -1.95 -0.38 7.10
N VAL A 32 -2.51 0.67 6.48
CA VAL A 32 -2.72 0.72 5.03
C VAL A 32 -1.39 0.61 4.28
N ILE A 33 -0.35 1.29 4.75
CA ILE A 33 1.01 1.17 4.18
C ILE A 33 1.50 -0.27 4.28
N GLY A 34 1.29 -0.95 5.40
CA GLY A 34 1.67 -2.35 5.58
C GLY A 34 0.95 -3.30 4.61
N GLU A 35 -0.36 -3.12 4.40
CA GLU A 35 -1.14 -3.89 3.43
C GLU A 35 -0.66 -3.64 1.99
N LEU A 36 -0.34 -2.38 1.67
CA LEU A 36 0.19 -2.01 0.36
C LEU A 36 1.57 -2.65 0.12
N GLN A 37 2.46 -2.60 1.11
CA GLN A 37 3.78 -3.24 1.03
C GLN A 37 3.67 -4.74 0.77
N LYS A 38 2.73 -5.42 1.46
CA LYS A 38 2.45 -6.85 1.23
C LYS A 38 1.98 -7.09 -0.21
N THR A 39 1.03 -6.29 -0.69
CA THR A 39 0.51 -6.42 -2.05
C THR A 39 1.60 -6.20 -3.11
N VAL A 40 2.48 -5.20 -2.91
CA VAL A 40 3.61 -4.96 -3.82
C VAL A 40 4.55 -6.16 -3.84
N LEU A 41 4.85 -6.77 -2.70
CA LEU A 41 5.72 -7.94 -2.63
C LEU A 41 5.10 -9.14 -3.37
N GLU A 42 3.80 -9.40 -3.18
CA GLU A 42 3.09 -10.48 -3.88
C GLU A 42 3.11 -10.28 -5.39
N LEU A 43 2.87 -9.04 -5.86
CA LEU A 43 2.94 -8.71 -7.28
C LEU A 43 4.36 -8.87 -7.85
N GLN A 44 5.40 -8.49 -7.10
CA GLN A 44 6.79 -8.68 -7.51
C GLN A 44 7.12 -10.16 -7.71
N GLN A 45 6.69 -11.02 -6.77
CA GLN A 45 6.88 -12.47 -6.88
C GLN A 45 6.14 -13.04 -8.09
N GLU A 46 4.92 -12.59 -8.36
CA GLU A 46 4.15 -13.07 -9.51
C GLU A 46 4.79 -12.64 -10.85
N ILE A 47 5.28 -11.41 -10.93
CA ILE A 47 6.05 -10.95 -12.10
C ILE A 47 7.29 -11.82 -12.33
N GLU A 48 7.99 -12.22 -11.27
CA GLU A 48 9.16 -13.10 -11.37
C GLU A 48 8.76 -14.51 -11.86
N ARG A 49 7.70 -15.11 -11.31
CA ARG A 49 7.17 -16.39 -11.79
C ARG A 49 6.81 -16.36 -13.27
N LEU A 50 6.10 -15.32 -13.71
CA LEU A 50 5.67 -15.17 -15.11
C LEU A 50 6.87 -14.99 -16.06
N LYS A 51 7.92 -14.27 -15.62
CA LYS A 51 9.18 -14.17 -16.39
C LYS A 51 9.84 -15.54 -16.56
N VAL A 52 9.96 -16.31 -15.48
CA VAL A 52 10.54 -17.66 -15.53
C VAL A 52 9.72 -18.59 -16.43
N SER A 53 8.39 -18.54 -16.33
CA SER A 53 7.49 -19.34 -17.19
C SER A 53 7.70 -19.03 -18.67
N ARG A 54 7.74 -17.75 -19.04
CA ARG A 54 7.96 -17.32 -20.43
C ARG A 54 9.33 -17.76 -20.95
N ASP A 55 10.37 -17.67 -20.11
CA ASP A 55 11.72 -18.05 -20.50
C ASP A 55 11.85 -19.57 -20.73
N LEU A 56 11.08 -20.39 -20.01
CA LEU A 56 10.99 -21.85 -20.23
C LEU A 56 10.22 -22.18 -21.52
N ASP A 57 9.09 -21.51 -21.78
CA ASP A 57 8.32 -21.71 -23.01
C ASP A 57 9.11 -21.31 -24.27
N SER A 58 10.00 -20.31 -24.17
CA SER A 58 10.84 -19.87 -25.30
C SER A 58 11.97 -20.85 -25.68
N LYS A 59 12.27 -21.84 -24.82
CA LYS A 59 13.36 -22.80 -25.01
C LYS A 59 12.88 -24.17 -25.51
N THR A 60 11.57 -24.36 -25.69
CA THR A 60 10.96 -25.59 -26.20
C THR A 60 10.45 -25.35 -27.62
#